data_AF-A0A212CRI0-F1
#
_entry.id   AF-A0A212CRI0-F1
#
_cell.length_a   1.000
_cell.length_b   1.000
_cell.length_c   1.000
_cell.angle_alpha   90.00
_cell.angle_beta   90.00
_cell.angle_gamma   90.00
#
_symmetry.space_group_name_H-M   'P 1'
#
loop_
_entity.id
_entity.type
_entity.pdbx_description
1 polymer ?
#
loop_
_entity_poly.entity_id
_entity_poly.type
_entity_poly.pdbx_seq_one_letter_code
_entity_poly.pdbx_strand_id
1 'polypeptide(L)'
;MSSGRIHYTEMYEMLTLMSPPLGLGKRCPSKVAYKRLVLMNMPVAEDMTVHFTSTLMALIRTALDIKIAKGGADRQQLDSELQKETLAIWPHLSQKMLDLLVPMPKASDLTVGKIYAAMMIMDYYKQSKVKKQRQQLEEQKNAPMFQRMEPSSLPQEIIANAKALPYLQQDPVPGL
;
A
#
# COMPACT_ATOMS: atom_id res chain seq x y z
N MET A 1 20.35 30.26 1.26
CA MET A 1 19.81 29.94 2.60
C MET A 1 18.94 28.71 2.45
N SER A 2 19.29 27.59 3.07
CA SER A 2 18.48 26.37 3.03
C SER A 2 17.14 26.64 3.72
N SER A 3 16.02 26.50 3.01
CA SER A 3 14.67 26.89 3.44
C SER A 3 14.17 26.18 4.72
N GLY A 4 14.90 25.19 5.26
CA GLY A 4 14.46 24.43 6.44
C GLY A 4 13.20 23.61 6.18
N ARG A 5 12.92 23.32 4.90
CA ARG A 5 11.74 22.61 4.41
C ARG A 5 12.18 21.47 3.49
N ILE A 6 11.41 20.39 3.49
CA ILE A 6 11.64 19.19 2.68
C ILE A 6 10.36 18.86 1.91
N HIS A 7 10.47 18.48 0.64
CA HIS A 7 9.31 18.08 -0.14
C HIS A 7 8.82 16.69 0.30
N TYR A 8 7.50 16.47 0.34
CA TYR A 8 6.93 15.22 0.90
C TYR A 8 7.40 13.94 0.18
N THR A 9 7.76 14.04 -1.11
CA THR A 9 8.29 12.93 -1.92
C THR A 9 9.71 12.54 -1.52
N GLU A 10 10.51 13.49 -1.03
CA GLU A 10 11.91 13.26 -0.61
C GLU A 10 11.98 12.67 0.80
N MET A 11 10.91 12.78 1.60
CA MET A 11 10.89 12.29 2.97
C MET A 11 11.15 10.78 3.07
N TYR A 12 10.59 9.98 2.16
CA TYR A 12 10.85 8.54 2.15
C TYR A 12 12.34 8.25 1.95
N GLU A 13 12.95 8.86 0.93
CA GLU A 13 14.37 8.68 0.63
C GLU A 13 15.24 9.13 1.81
N MET A 14 14.99 10.35 2.32
CA MET A 14 15.67 10.89 3.50
C MET A 14 15.67 9.89 4.66
N LEU A 15 14.51 9.32 5.00
CA LEU A 15 14.41 8.35 6.10
C LEU A 15 15.17 7.06 5.83
N THR A 16 15.20 6.57 4.59
CA THR A 16 15.97 5.37 4.24
C THR A 16 17.48 5.61 4.20
N LEU A 17 17.92 6.84 3.93
CA LEU A 17 19.34 7.21 3.99
C LEU A 17 19.85 7.38 5.43
N MET A 18 18.98 7.77 6.35
CA MET A 18 19.31 7.86 7.78
C MET A 18 19.39 6.47 8.42
N SER A 19 20.42 6.27 9.26
CA SER A 19 20.58 5.02 10.00
C SER A 19 19.52 4.90 11.12
N PRO A 20 19.06 3.68 11.44
CA PRO A 20 18.30 3.41 12.66
C PRO A 20 19.06 3.90 13.92
N PRO A 21 18.38 4.31 15.02
CA PRO A 21 16.94 4.11 15.31
C PRO A 21 15.99 5.22 14.80
N LEU A 22 16.50 6.42 14.52
CA LEU A 22 15.68 7.55 14.04
C LEU A 22 15.32 7.40 12.56
N GLY A 23 16.27 6.97 11.73
CA GLY A 23 16.03 6.60 10.34
C GLY A 23 15.44 5.20 10.19
N LEU A 24 15.38 4.75 8.94
CA LEU A 24 14.87 3.44 8.54
C LEU A 24 15.99 2.53 8.00
N GLY A 25 17.05 3.12 7.44
CA GLY A 25 18.11 2.41 6.75
C GLY A 25 17.70 1.90 5.35
N LYS A 26 18.72 1.69 4.50
CA LYS A 26 18.56 1.38 3.07
C LYS A 26 17.87 0.04 2.78
N ARG A 27 17.80 -0.85 3.77
CA ARG A 27 17.16 -2.19 3.65
C ARG A 27 15.75 -2.23 4.21
N CYS A 28 15.18 -1.09 4.61
CA CYS A 28 13.82 -1.05 5.17
C CYS A 28 12.78 -1.39 4.09
N PRO A 29 11.88 -2.37 4.32
CA PRO A 29 10.77 -2.63 3.41
C PRO A 29 9.83 -1.42 3.32
N SER A 30 9.39 -1.07 2.10
CA SER A 30 8.59 0.15 1.87
C SER A 30 7.29 0.19 2.67
N LYS A 31 6.65 -0.96 2.93
CA LYS A 31 5.44 -1.02 3.79
C LYS A 31 5.71 -0.58 5.23
N VAL A 32 6.88 -0.90 5.77
CA VAL A 32 7.29 -0.49 7.13
C VAL A 32 7.58 0.99 7.16
N ALA A 33 8.29 1.50 6.14
CA ALA A 33 8.58 2.91 5.98
C ALA A 33 7.29 3.75 5.89
N TYR A 34 6.36 3.37 5.01
CA TYR A 34 5.10 4.08 4.82
C TYR A 34 4.25 4.06 6.08
N LYS A 35 4.18 2.93 6.79
CA LYS A 35 3.51 2.86 8.09
C LYS A 35 4.09 3.87 9.08
N ARG A 36 5.42 4.04 9.13
CA ARG A 36 6.08 5.02 10.01
C ARG A 36 5.77 6.47 9.58
N LEU A 37 5.81 6.76 8.28
CA LEU A 37 5.43 8.06 7.72
C LEU A 37 3.95 8.41 8.00
N VAL A 38 3.06 7.41 7.97
CA VAL A 38 1.65 7.58 8.35
C VAL A 38 1.51 8.03 9.80
N LEU A 39 2.28 7.44 10.71
CA LEU A 39 2.26 7.79 12.13
C LEU A 39 2.83 9.19 12.42
N MET A 40 3.78 9.66 11.62
CA MET A 40 4.37 11.00 11.80
C MET A 40 3.37 12.13 11.51
N ASN A 41 2.42 11.94 10.59
CA ASN A 41 1.30 12.84 10.28
C ASN A 41 1.60 14.37 10.33
N MET A 42 2.69 14.78 9.70
CA MET A 42 3.06 16.20 9.66
C MET A 42 2.19 16.98 8.66
N PRO A 43 1.79 18.23 8.95
CA PRO A 43 1.08 19.06 7.98
C PRO A 43 1.97 19.38 6.79
N VAL A 44 1.37 19.38 5.60
CA VAL A 44 2.01 19.73 4.33
C VAL A 44 1.51 21.11 3.92
N ALA A 45 2.41 22.01 3.57
CA ALA A 45 2.04 23.33 3.08
C ALA A 45 1.61 23.30 1.61
N GLU A 46 1.12 24.43 1.11
CA GLU A 46 0.62 24.58 -0.27
C GLU A 46 1.67 24.27 -1.35
N ASP A 47 2.94 24.53 -1.06
CA ASP A 47 4.08 24.20 -1.92
C ASP A 47 4.52 22.73 -1.82
N MET A 48 3.70 21.87 -1.18
CA MET A 48 3.94 20.45 -0.99
C MET A 48 5.17 20.13 -0.10
N THR A 49 5.62 21.09 0.70
CA THR A 49 6.73 20.89 1.63
C THR A 49 6.31 20.80 3.09
N VAL A 50 7.18 20.19 3.89
CA VAL A 50 7.04 20.02 5.34
C VAL A 50 8.21 20.71 6.03
N HIS A 51 7.97 21.32 7.19
CA HIS A 51 9.03 21.96 7.95
C HIS A 51 9.98 20.92 8.58
N PHE A 52 11.28 21.19 8.54
CA PHE A 52 12.32 20.30 9.05
C PHE A 52 12.17 20.03 10.56
N THR A 53 12.03 21.07 11.37
CA THR A 53 11.83 20.94 12.83
C THR A 53 10.66 20.03 13.17
N SER A 54 9.54 20.21 12.49
CA SER A 54 8.34 19.42 12.68
C SER A 54 8.61 17.96 12.27
N THR A 55 9.29 17.73 11.14
CA THR A 55 9.72 16.39 10.70
C THR A 55 10.62 15.71 11.72
N LEU A 56 11.61 16.43 12.26
CA LEU A 56 12.53 15.92 13.28
C LEU A 56 11.79 15.52 14.56
N MET A 57 10.88 16.37 15.03
CA MET A 57 10.07 16.04 16.22
C MET A 57 9.16 14.85 15.97
N ALA A 58 8.54 14.74 14.79
CA ALA A 58 7.75 13.58 14.42
C ALA A 58 8.57 12.28 14.48
N LEU A 59 9.81 12.32 14.00
CA LEU A 59 10.72 11.18 14.00
C LEU A 59 11.05 10.71 15.41
N ILE A 60 11.44 11.65 16.27
CA ILE A 60 11.77 11.38 17.68
C ILE A 60 10.53 10.84 18.39
N ARG A 61 9.39 11.54 18.28
CA ARG A 61 8.12 11.15 18.89
C ARG A 61 7.68 9.74 18.46
N THR A 62 7.81 9.41 17.18
CA THR A 62 7.46 8.08 16.65
C THR A 62 8.43 7.01 17.10
N ALA A 63 9.74 7.31 17.18
CA ALA A 63 10.75 6.36 17.63
C ALA A 63 10.61 6.00 19.12
N LEU A 64 10.21 6.98 19.94
CA LEU A 64 10.07 6.84 21.39
C LEU A 64 8.63 6.51 21.83
N ASP A 65 7.70 6.36 20.88
CA ASP A 65 6.28 6.08 21.13
C ASP A 65 5.56 7.09 22.05
N ILE A 66 5.90 8.37 21.92
CA ILE A 66 5.37 9.43 22.80
C ILE A 66 4.01 9.91 22.29
N LYS A 67 2.94 9.64 23.04
CA LYS A 67 1.56 10.09 22.76
C LYS A 67 1.13 9.79 21.31
N ILE A 68 1.61 8.70 20.70
CA ILE A 68 1.29 8.37 19.31
C ILE A 68 -0.13 7.79 19.24
N ALA A 69 -0.99 8.39 18.42
CA ALA A 69 -2.32 7.86 18.19
C ALA A 69 -2.25 6.54 17.38
N LYS A 70 -2.56 5.43 18.04
CA LYS A 70 -2.70 4.11 17.42
C LYS A 70 -4.16 3.69 17.55
N GLY A 71 -4.78 3.27 16.44
CA GLY A 71 -6.08 2.58 16.41
C GLY A 71 -7.23 3.23 17.19
N GLY A 72 -7.98 4.14 16.56
CA GLY A 72 -9.20 4.73 17.14
C GLY A 72 -8.98 5.76 18.25
N ALA A 73 -7.74 5.92 18.74
CA ALA A 73 -7.38 6.99 19.67
C ALA A 73 -7.55 8.38 19.05
N ASP A 74 -8.06 9.33 19.84
CA ASP A 74 -8.19 10.72 19.42
C ASP A 74 -6.81 11.41 19.39
N ARG A 75 -6.29 11.57 18.17
CA ARG A 75 -4.98 12.20 17.96
C ARG A 75 -4.97 13.67 18.38
N GLN A 76 -6.07 14.41 18.25
CA GLN A 76 -6.13 15.82 18.66
C GLN A 76 -5.98 15.96 20.17
N GLN A 77 -6.60 15.05 20.92
CA GLN A 77 -6.44 15.01 22.37
C GLN A 77 -4.98 14.71 22.76
N LEU A 78 -4.37 13.68 22.17
CA LEU A 78 -2.98 13.31 22.45
C LEU A 78 -1.98 14.42 22.09
N ASP A 79 -2.19 15.09 20.95
CA ASP A 79 -1.37 16.24 20.53
C ASP A 79 -1.55 17.42 21.50
N SER A 80 -2.77 17.68 21.97
CA SER A 80 -3.07 18.73 22.94
C SER A 80 -2.43 18.48 24.31
N GLU A 81 -2.47 17.24 24.79
CA GLU A 81 -1.80 16.84 26.03
C GLU A 81 -0.28 17.01 25.91
N LEU A 82 0.29 16.60 24.77
CA LEU A 82 1.73 16.74 24.51
C LEU A 82 2.15 18.22 24.46
N GLN A 83 1.33 19.10 23.87
CA GLN A 83 1.58 20.54 23.91
C GLN A 83 1.59 21.10 25.35
N LYS A 84 0.62 20.69 26.18
CA LYS A 84 0.56 21.08 27.59
C LYS A 84 1.78 20.61 28.39
N GLU A 85 2.17 19.35 28.22
CA GLU A 85 3.36 18.77 28.86
C GLU A 85 4.64 19.50 28.39
N THR A 86 4.73 19.85 27.11
CA THR A 86 5.86 20.62 26.56
C THR A 86 5.95 22.02 27.20
N LEU A 87 4.83 22.73 27.32
CA LEU A 87 4.78 24.04 27.97
C LEU A 87 5.07 23.97 29.48
N ALA A 88 4.73 22.86 30.14
CA ALA A 88 5.06 22.66 31.55
C ALA A 88 6.58 22.59 31.79
N ILE A 89 7.34 22.02 30.84
CA ILE A 89 8.81 21.94 30.90
C ILE A 89 9.45 23.27 30.44
N TRP A 90 8.90 23.88 29.38
CA TRP A 90 9.40 25.13 28.80
C TRP A 90 8.31 26.22 28.81
N PRO A 91 8.05 26.88 29.96
CA PRO A 91 6.94 27.83 30.12
C PRO A 91 7.07 29.10 29.28
N HIS A 92 8.29 29.44 28.83
CA HIS A 92 8.56 30.61 27.98
C HIS A 92 8.62 30.27 26.48
N LEU A 93 8.28 29.04 26.09
CA LEU A 93 8.24 28.65 24.70
C LEU A 93 7.13 29.43 23.97
N SER A 94 7.49 30.08 22.85
CA SER A 94 6.49 30.80 22.05
C SER A 94 5.50 29.83 21.40
N GLN A 95 4.26 30.28 21.21
CA GLN A 95 3.23 29.48 20.53
C GLN A 95 3.67 29.03 19.14
N LYS A 96 4.35 29.91 18.38
CA LYS A 96 4.88 29.57 17.05
C LYS A 96 5.85 28.39 17.09
N MET A 97 6.73 28.33 18.10
CA MET A 97 7.66 27.22 18.25
C MET A 97 6.92 25.97 18.71
N LEU A 98 5.98 26.08 19.65
CA LEU A 98 5.15 24.97 20.09
C LEU A 98 4.38 24.31 18.93
N ASP A 99 3.75 25.12 18.09
CA ASP A 99 3.03 24.66 16.88
C ASP A 99 3.97 24.00 15.86
N LEU A 100 5.26 24.33 15.90
CA LEU A 100 6.28 23.72 15.06
C LEU A 100 6.75 22.38 15.62
N LEU A 101 6.89 22.27 16.94
CA LEU A 101 7.32 21.05 17.63
C LEU A 101 6.21 19.99 17.66
N VAL A 102 4.98 20.41 17.91
CA VAL A 102 3.78 19.56 17.98
C VAL A 102 2.67 20.21 17.17
N PRO A 103 2.63 20.02 15.84
CA PRO A 103 1.59 20.61 15.01
C PRO A 103 0.23 19.97 15.28
N MET A 104 -0.82 20.79 15.26
CA MET A 104 -2.22 20.37 15.42
C MET A 104 -3.00 20.56 14.10
N PRO A 105 -2.80 19.70 13.10
CA PRO A 105 -3.48 19.82 11.81
C PRO A 105 -4.99 19.57 11.95
N LYS A 106 -5.80 20.38 11.26
CA LYS A 106 -7.24 20.22 11.18
C LYS A 106 -7.61 19.01 10.31
N ALA A 107 -8.87 18.59 10.40
CA ALA A 107 -9.40 17.48 9.60
C ALA A 107 -9.30 17.73 8.08
N SER A 108 -9.39 18.98 7.63
CA SER A 108 -9.25 19.40 6.23
C SER A 108 -7.81 19.40 5.73
N ASP A 109 -6.82 19.48 6.62
CA ASP A 109 -5.44 19.78 6.22
C ASP A 109 -4.80 18.59 5.52
N LEU A 110 -4.00 18.85 4.49
CA LEU A 110 -3.18 17.81 3.89
C LEU A 110 -2.03 17.46 4.84
N THR A 111 -1.81 16.17 5.07
CA THR A 111 -0.74 15.69 5.93
C THR A 111 0.05 14.59 5.23
N VAL A 112 1.32 14.45 5.59
CA VAL A 112 2.18 13.34 5.16
C VAL A 112 1.47 12.01 5.41
N GLY A 113 0.80 11.89 6.56
CA GLY A 113 0.11 10.65 6.90
C GLY A 113 -1.06 10.34 5.99
N LYS A 114 -1.88 11.34 5.60
CA LYS A 114 -2.96 11.16 4.62
C LYS A 114 -2.42 10.79 3.24
N ILE A 115 -1.33 11.43 2.79
CA ILE A 115 -0.70 11.13 1.50
C ILE A 115 -0.22 9.67 1.45
N TYR A 116 0.60 9.25 2.43
CA TYR A 116 1.15 7.90 2.42
C TYR A 116 0.09 6.83 2.71
N ALA A 117 -0.96 7.13 3.47
CA ALA A 117 -2.10 6.23 3.65
C ALA A 117 -2.84 6.02 2.32
N ALA A 118 -3.12 7.09 1.57
CA ALA A 118 -3.74 7.00 0.25
C ALA A 118 -2.90 6.18 -0.73
N MET A 119 -1.57 6.38 -0.74
CA MET A 119 -0.64 5.58 -1.53
C MET A 119 -0.71 4.09 -1.17
N MET A 120 -0.68 3.75 0.14
CA MET A 120 -0.78 2.37 0.60
C MET A 120 -2.10 1.70 0.18
N ILE A 121 -3.23 2.41 0.29
CA ILE A 121 -4.55 1.92 -0.14
C ILE A 121 -4.55 1.65 -1.65
N MET A 122 -4.03 2.60 -2.44
CA MET A 122 -3.96 2.49 -3.89
C MET A 122 -3.09 1.31 -4.34
N ASP A 123 -1.91 1.16 -3.74
CA ASP A 123 -0.99 0.05 -4.03
C ASP A 123 -1.59 -1.31 -3.67
N TYR A 124 -2.31 -1.39 -2.55
CA TYR A 124 -3.01 -2.59 -2.14
C TYR A 124 -4.14 -2.97 -3.11
N TYR A 125 -4.91 -1.97 -3.57
CA TYR A 125 -5.97 -2.17 -4.55
C TYR A 125 -5.43 -2.69 -5.88
N LYS A 126 -4.35 -2.09 -6.40
CA LYS A 126 -3.67 -2.53 -7.63
C LYS A 126 -3.22 -4.00 -7.53
N GLN A 127 -2.54 -4.35 -6.44
CA GLN A 127 -2.09 -5.73 -6.19
C GLN A 127 -3.26 -6.72 -6.12
N SER A 128 -4.38 -6.31 -5.51
CA SER A 128 -5.57 -7.15 -5.38
C SER A 128 -6.23 -7.44 -6.74
N LYS A 129 -6.26 -6.46 -7.65
CA LYS A 129 -6.77 -6.67 -9.02
C LYS A 129 -5.91 -7.66 -9.81
N VAL A 130 -4.59 -7.51 -9.77
CA VAL A 130 -3.66 -8.42 -10.46
C VAL A 130 -3.80 -9.85 -9.94
N LYS A 131 -3.92 -10.02 -8.62
CA LYS A 131 -4.15 -11.35 -8.01
C LYS A 131 -5.44 -11.98 -8.49
N LYS A 132 -6.55 -11.23 -8.51
CA LYS A 132 -7.85 -11.73 -9.03
C LYS A 132 -7.77 -12.12 -10.51
N GLN A 133 -7.12 -11.30 -11.34
CA GLN A 133 -6.96 -11.60 -12.76
C GLN A 133 -6.13 -12.87 -12.98
N ARG A 134 -5.05 -13.05 -12.21
CA ARG A 134 -4.23 -14.25 -12.28
C ARG A 134 -5.00 -15.50 -11.83
N GLN A 135 -5.81 -15.41 -10.79
CA GLN A 135 -6.69 -16.50 -10.34
C GLN A 135 -7.68 -16.90 -11.43
N GLN A 136 -8.31 -15.93 -12.11
CA GLN A 136 -9.22 -16.21 -13.23
C GLN A 136 -8.52 -16.89 -14.41
N LEU A 137 -7.28 -16.49 -14.74
CA LEU A 137 -6.50 -17.18 -15.78
C LEU A 137 -6.14 -18.62 -15.37
N GLU A 138 -5.78 -18.84 -14.11
CA GLU A 138 -5.46 -20.17 -13.58
C GLU A 138 -6.71 -21.07 -13.55
N GLU A 139 -7.88 -20.53 -13.18
CA GLU A 139 -9.17 -21.22 -13.25
C GLU A 139 -9.58 -21.55 -14.69
N GLN A 140 -9.38 -20.64 -15.65
CA GLN A 140 -9.67 -20.91 -17.07
C GLN A 140 -8.71 -21.96 -17.66
N LYS A 141 -7.45 -22.01 -17.20
CA LYS A 141 -6.48 -23.05 -17.61
C LYS A 141 -6.80 -24.41 -16.99
N ASN A 142 -7.35 -24.43 -15.78
CA ASN A 142 -7.72 -25.64 -15.06
C ASN A 142 -9.18 -26.09 -15.30
N ALA A 143 -10.00 -25.27 -15.96
CA ALA A 143 -11.30 -25.71 -16.46
C ALA A 143 -11.06 -26.87 -17.45
N PRO A 144 -11.81 -27.98 -17.35
CA PRO A 144 -11.65 -29.10 -18.27
C PRO A 144 -12.09 -28.61 -19.65
N MET A 145 -11.14 -28.16 -20.46
CA MET A 145 -11.35 -27.76 -21.83
C MET A 145 -11.68 -29.03 -22.60
N PHE A 146 -12.98 -29.36 -22.66
CA PHE A 146 -13.56 -30.56 -23.27
C PHE A 146 -12.67 -31.80 -23.07
N GLN A 147 -12.91 -32.53 -21.98
CA GLN A 147 -12.39 -33.89 -21.87
C GLN A 147 -12.79 -34.62 -23.15
N ARG A 148 -11.82 -34.90 -24.03
CA ARG A 148 -12.05 -35.64 -25.26
C ARG A 148 -12.60 -36.99 -24.81
N MET A 149 -13.90 -37.17 -24.98
CA MET A 149 -14.57 -38.41 -24.63
C MET A 149 -13.99 -39.46 -25.58
N GLU A 150 -13.31 -40.46 -25.03
CA GLU A 150 -12.83 -41.57 -25.83
C GLU A 150 -14.06 -42.28 -26.44
N PRO A 151 -14.08 -42.59 -27.75
CA PRO A 151 -15.24 -43.20 -28.41
C PRO A 151 -15.72 -44.50 -27.74
N SER A 152 -14.83 -45.19 -27.03
CA SER A 152 -15.08 -46.40 -26.25
C SER A 152 -15.92 -46.19 -24.98
N SER A 153 -16.09 -44.95 -24.53
CA SER A 153 -16.87 -44.59 -23.34
C SER A 153 -18.32 -44.21 -23.64
N LEU A 154 -18.71 -44.19 -24.93
CA LEU A 154 -20.09 -43.98 -25.36
C LEU A 154 -20.93 -45.26 -25.11
N PRO A 155 -22.22 -45.13 -24.74
CA PRO A 155 -23.15 -46.26 -24.70
C PRO A 155 -23.12 -47.04 -26.02
N GLN A 156 -23.13 -48.38 -25.94
CA GLN A 156 -22.97 -49.26 -27.11
C GLN A 156 -23.97 -48.97 -28.26
N GLU A 157 -25.17 -48.47 -27.93
CA GLU A 157 -26.19 -48.07 -28.90
C GLU A 157 -25.74 -46.91 -29.82
N ILE A 158 -24.95 -45.98 -29.30
CA ILE A 158 -24.44 -44.83 -30.06
C ILE A 158 -23.28 -45.28 -30.97
N ILE A 159 -22.42 -46.17 -30.48
CA ILE A 159 -21.30 -46.74 -31.24
C ILE A 159 -21.81 -47.57 -32.42
N ALA A 160 -22.88 -48.34 -32.21
CA ALA A 160 -23.51 -49.15 -33.26
C ALA A 160 -24.13 -48.27 -34.38
N ASN A 161 -24.78 -47.16 -34.01
CA ASN A 161 -25.38 -46.24 -34.99
C ASN A 161 -24.35 -45.43 -35.79
N ALA A 162 -23.17 -45.11 -35.22
CA ALA A 162 -22.11 -44.43 -35.96
C ALA A 162 -21.57 -45.26 -37.13
N LYS A 163 -21.54 -46.60 -36.99
CA LYS A 163 -21.18 -47.53 -38.09
C LYS A 163 -22.27 -47.68 -39.14
N ALA A 164 -23.48 -47.20 -38.87
CA ALA A 164 -24.63 -47.28 -39.78
C ALA A 164 -24.79 -46.05 -40.68
N LEU A 165 -23.93 -45.02 -40.54
CA LEU A 165 -23.95 -43.82 -41.39
C LEU A 165 -23.09 -44.03 -42.66
N PRO A 166 -23.68 -44.08 -43.86
CA PRO A 166 -23.01 -44.49 -45.10
C PRO A 166 -22.13 -43.39 -45.75
N TYR A 167 -21.72 -42.33 -45.04
CA TYR A 167 -21.08 -41.16 -45.66
C TYR A 167 -19.55 -41.04 -45.46
N LEU A 168 -18.89 -41.98 -44.77
CA LEU A 168 -17.43 -41.94 -44.55
C LEU A 168 -16.71 -43.22 -45.01
N GLN A 169 -17.11 -43.78 -46.15
CA GLN A 169 -16.28 -44.76 -46.84
C GLN A 169 -15.25 -43.98 -47.69
N GLN A 170 -14.02 -43.81 -47.19
CA GLN A 170 -12.90 -43.36 -48.02
C GLN A 170 -12.58 -44.48 -49.01
N ASP A 171 -12.75 -44.20 -50.30
CA ASP A 171 -12.27 -45.08 -51.37
C ASP A 171 -10.74 -45.11 -51.41
N PRO A 172 -10.09 -46.29 -51.44
CA PRO A 172 -8.68 -46.39 -51.75
C PRO A 172 -8.49 -46.24 -53.26
N VAL A 173 -7.72 -45.24 -53.66
CA VAL A 173 -7.25 -45.03 -55.04
C VAL A 173 -6.36 -46.21 -55.47
N PRO A 174 -6.62 -46.89 -56.60
CA PRO A 174 -5.74 -47.94 -57.09
C PRO A 174 -4.49 -47.32 -57.73
N GLY A 175 -3.32 -47.76 -57.28
CA GLY A 175 -2.03 -47.42 -57.88
C GLY A 175 -1.85 -48.02 -59.28
N LEU A 176 -1.16 -47.24 -60.12
CA LEU A 176 -0.49 -47.66 -61.36
C LEU A 176 0.78 -48.46 -61.05
#